data_AF-A0A259TL22-F1
#
_entry.id   AF-A0A259TL22-F1
#
_cell.length_a   1.000
_cell.length_b   1.000
_cell.length_c   1.000
_cell.angle_alpha   90.00
_cell.angle_beta   90.00
_cell.angle_gamma   90.00
#
_symmetry.space_group_name_H-M   'P 1'
#
loop_
_entity.id
_entity.type
_entity.pdbx_description
1 polymer ?
#
loop_
_entity_poly.entity_id
_entity_poly.type
_entity_poly.pdbx_seq_one_letter_code
_entity_poly.pdbx_strand_id
1 'polypeptide(L)'
;MVEIVFNARTPDNVPYYKLGDEEEDPLLQTLENILREGQEQGVFGDFHLSVMSNMIQGAIGEYMPNPAVIGRVDLETYTSELVRIIHRAVQA
;
A
#
# COMPACT_ATOMS: atom_id res chain seq x y z
N MET A 1 5.69 4.28 13.34
CA MET A 1 4.74 5.02 14.21
C MET A 1 4.83 4.38 15.59
N VAL A 2 4.97 5.16 16.66
CA VAL A 2 5.07 4.59 18.02
C VAL A 2 3.68 4.57 18.64
N GLU A 3 3.15 3.37 18.90
CA GLU A 3 1.87 3.20 19.57
C GLU A 3 2.10 3.09 21.09
N ILE A 4 1.44 3.98 21.85
CA ILE A 4 1.49 3.97 23.32
C ILE A 4 0.39 3.05 23.83
N VAL A 5 0.74 2.00 24.57
CA VAL A 5 -0.25 1.16 25.24
C VAL A 5 -0.74 1.88 26.50
N PHE A 6 -1.88 2.57 26.39
CA PHE A 6 -2.49 3.23 27.54
C PHE A 6 -2.90 2.17 28.59
N ASN A 7 -2.41 2.34 29.81
CA ASN A 7 -2.59 1.49 31.01
C ASN A 7 -1.56 0.36 31.23
N ALA A 8 -0.56 0.17 30.37
CA ALA A 8 0.57 -0.72 30.63
C ALA A 8 1.82 0.10 30.98
N ARG A 9 2.33 -0.04 32.21
CA ARG A 9 3.54 0.63 32.68
C ARG A 9 4.50 -0.36 33.31
N THR A 10 5.80 -0.10 33.18
CA THR A 10 6.82 -0.81 33.96
C THR A 10 6.64 -0.46 35.46
N PRO A 11 7.25 -1.25 36.38
CA PRO A 11 7.29 -0.91 37.80
C PRO A 11 7.85 0.49 38.10
N ASP A 12 8.72 1.00 37.22
CA ASP A 12 9.31 2.35 37.29
C ASP A 12 8.44 3.43 36.61
N ASN A 13 7.15 3.14 36.38
CA ASN A 13 6.15 4.05 35.81
C ASN A 13 6.42 4.49 34.35
N VAL A 14 7.29 3.78 33.63
CA VAL A 14 7.59 4.03 32.21
C VAL A 14 6.51 3.38 31.34
N PRO A 15 5.90 4.08 30.36
CA PRO A 15 4.97 3.47 29.42
C PRO A 15 5.62 2.36 28.59
N TYR A 16 4.92 1.25 28.37
CA TYR A 16 5.33 0.30 27.34
C TYR A 16 5.03 0.86 25.95
N TYR A 17 6.05 0.90 25.12
CA TYR A 17 5.91 1.14 23.69
C TYR A 17 5.72 -0.20 23.00
N LYS A 18 4.70 -0.33 22.15
CA LYS A 18 4.82 -1.28 21.05
C LYS A 18 5.87 -0.66 20.12
N LEU A 19 7.08 -1.20 20.17
CA LEU A 19 7.93 -1.18 18.99
C LEU A 19 7.06 -1.83 17.93
N GLY A 20 6.55 -1.04 16.99
CA GLY A 20 5.84 -1.60 15.85
C GLY A 20 6.83 -2.57 15.24
N ASP A 21 6.56 -3.86 15.40
CA ASP A 21 7.40 -4.88 14.81
C ASP A 21 7.61 -4.51 13.35
N GLU A 22 8.82 -4.74 12.85
CA GLU A 22 9.20 -4.69 11.44
C GLU A 22 8.45 -5.76 10.64
N GLU A 23 7.17 -6.00 10.94
CA GLU A 23 6.28 -6.85 10.18
C GLU A 23 5.92 -6.10 8.90
N GLU A 24 6.32 -6.69 7.77
CA GLU A 24 5.87 -6.30 6.43
C GLU A 24 4.36 -6.04 6.44
N ASP A 25 3.94 -4.91 5.88
CA ASP A 25 2.53 -4.56 5.75
C ASP A 25 1.78 -5.72 5.06
N PRO A 26 0.85 -6.40 5.75
CA PRO A 26 0.16 -7.57 5.19
C PRO A 26 -0.57 -7.26 3.88
N LEU A 27 -1.02 -6.02 3.68
CA LEU A 27 -1.66 -5.59 2.44
C LEU A 27 -0.64 -5.48 1.29
N LEU A 28 0.55 -4.94 1.57
CA LEU A 28 1.63 -4.85 0.61
C LEU A 28 2.11 -6.25 0.21
N GLN A 29 2.29 -7.15 1.19
CA GLN A 29 2.67 -8.54 0.94
C GLN A 29 1.64 -9.25 0.07
N THR A 30 0.35 -9.03 0.34
CA THR A 30 -0.74 -9.61 -0.47
C THR A 30 -0.68 -9.11 -1.91
N LEU A 31 -0.45 -7.81 -2.11
CA LEU A 31 -0.32 -7.23 -3.45
C LEU A 31 0.89 -7.80 -4.20
N GLU A 32 2.05 -7.94 -3.53
CA GLU A 32 3.23 -8.54 -4.14
C GLU A 32 3.01 -9.98 -4.56
N ASN A 33 2.28 -10.77 -3.77
CA ASN A 33 1.94 -12.16 -4.11
C ASN A 33 1.05 -12.22 -5.36
N ILE A 34 0.03 -11.36 -5.48
CA ILE A 34 -0.82 -11.28 -6.68
C ILE A 34 0.00 -10.95 -7.92
N LEU A 35 0.89 -9.96 -7.81
CA LEU A 35 1.75 -9.55 -8.92
C LEU A 35 2.72 -10.66 -9.34
N ARG A 36 3.30 -11.37 -8.37
CA ARG A 36 4.19 -12.52 -8.60
C ARG A 36 3.46 -13.67 -9.30
N GLU A 37 2.29 -14.04 -8.81
CA GLU A 37 1.48 -15.10 -9.41
C GLU A 37 1.13 -14.77 -10.87
N GLY A 38 0.79 -13.51 -11.16
CA GLY A 38 0.52 -13.07 -12.53
C GLY A 38 1.75 -13.13 -13.44
N GLN A 39 2.95 -12.84 -12.92
CA GLN A 39 4.21 -13.02 -13.67
C GLN A 39 4.50 -14.50 -13.92
N GLU A 40 4.35 -15.35 -12.92
CA GLU A 40 4.58 -16.80 -13.02
C GLU A 40 3.63 -17.47 -14.03
N GLN A 41 2.40 -16.96 -14.16
CA GLN A 41 1.42 -17.42 -15.13
C GLN A 41 1.58 -16.79 -16.53
N GLY A 42 2.49 -15.82 -16.69
CA GLY A 42 2.67 -15.08 -17.94
C GLY A 42 1.50 -14.14 -18.28
N VAL A 43 0.62 -13.85 -17.31
CA VAL A 43 -0.44 -12.85 -17.45
C VAL A 43 0.13 -11.44 -17.33
N PHE A 44 1.14 -11.27 -16.48
CA PHE A 44 1.86 -10.02 -16.30
C PHE A 44 3.29 -10.09 -16.86
N GLY A 45 3.78 -8.96 -17.37
CA GLY A 45 5.13 -8.79 -17.89
C GLY A 45 6.20 -8.67 -16.81
N ASP A 46 7.45 -8.49 -17.23
CA ASP A 46 8.59 -8.37 -16.32
C ASP A 46 8.66 -6.96 -15.69
N PHE A 47 8.63 -6.92 -14.36
CA PHE A 47 8.83 -5.72 -13.54
C PHE A 47 9.24 -6.12 -12.12
N HIS A 48 9.91 -5.21 -11.42
CA HIS A 48 10.28 -5.42 -10.03
C HIS A 48 9.05 -5.33 -9.12
N LEU A 49 8.71 -6.42 -8.44
CA LEU A 49 7.49 -6.54 -7.62
C LEU A 49 7.35 -5.42 -6.60
N SER A 50 8.40 -5.14 -5.82
CA SER A 50 8.36 -4.08 -4.81
C SER A 50 8.23 -2.67 -5.38
N VAL A 51 8.70 -2.43 -6.61
CA VAL A 51 8.52 -1.13 -7.27
C VAL A 51 7.07 -0.97 -7.70
N MET A 52 6.49 -2.00 -8.32
CA MET A 52 5.10 -1.98 -8.77
C MET A 52 4.12 -1.90 -7.58
N SER A 53 4.35 -2.67 -6.52
CA SER A 53 3.49 -2.67 -5.33
C SER A 53 3.50 -1.30 -4.62
N ASN A 54 4.68 -0.69 -4.44
CA ASN A 54 4.80 0.65 -3.86
C ASN A 54 4.22 1.75 -4.77
N MET A 55 4.35 1.63 -6.09
CA MET A 55 3.72 2.56 -7.04
C MET A 55 2.20 2.54 -6.90
N ILE A 56 1.60 1.35 -6.87
CA ILE A 56 0.14 1.17 -6.74
C ILE A 56 -0.34 1.74 -5.40
N GLN A 57 0.33 1.39 -4.29
CA GLN A 57 -0.03 1.89 -2.96
C GLN A 57 0.13 3.42 -2.85
N GLY A 58 1.21 3.96 -3.40
CA GLY A 58 1.44 5.41 -3.45
C GLY A 58 0.34 6.13 -4.23
N ALA A 59 -0.06 5.61 -5.39
CA ALA A 59 -1.14 6.18 -6.18
C ALA A 59 -2.48 6.14 -5.43
N ILE A 60 -2.82 5.02 -4.78
CA ILE A 60 -4.03 4.94 -3.95
C ILE A 60 -3.98 5.94 -2.79
N GLY A 61 -2.83 6.04 -2.12
CA GLY A 61 -2.61 6.93 -0.98
C GLY A 61 -2.68 8.42 -1.33
N GLU A 62 -2.45 8.79 -2.60
CA GLU A 62 -2.45 10.19 -3.05
C GLU A 62 -3.87 10.79 -3.14
N TYR A 63 -4.91 9.98 -3.36
CA TYR A 63 -6.25 10.50 -3.61
C TYR A 63 -6.88 11.19 -2.40
N MET A 64 -6.89 10.53 -1.23
CA MET A 64 -7.60 11.01 -0.04
C MET A 64 -7.01 12.26 0.65
N PRO A 65 -5.67 12.43 0.74
CA PRO A 65 -5.09 13.59 1.42
C PRO A 65 -4.89 14.81 0.50
N ASN A 66 -5.19 14.73 -0.80
CA ASN A 66 -4.86 15.78 -1.76
C ASN A 66 -6.10 16.56 -2.26
N PRO A 67 -6.41 17.74 -1.68
CA PRO A 67 -7.52 18.58 -2.11
C PRO A 67 -7.44 19.01 -3.58
N ALA A 68 -6.23 19.09 -4.16
CA ALA A 68 -6.06 19.45 -5.55
C ALA A 68 -6.47 18.32 -6.51
N VAL A 69 -6.46 17.06 -6.06
CA VAL A 69 -6.98 15.91 -6.80
C VAL A 69 -8.49 15.79 -6.59
N ILE A 70 -8.95 15.79 -5.33
CA ILE A 70 -10.38 15.68 -4.98
C ILE A 70 -11.23 16.78 -5.63
N GLY A 71 -10.70 18.00 -5.76
CA GLY A 71 -11.40 19.12 -6.41
C GLY A 71 -11.48 19.02 -7.93
N ARG A 72 -10.80 18.05 -8.57
CA ARG A 72 -10.70 17.90 -10.03
C ARG A 72 -11.30 16.62 -10.55
N VAL A 73 -11.24 15.54 -9.78
CA VAL A 73 -11.70 14.22 -10.19
C VAL A 73 -12.37 13.53 -9.00
N ASP A 74 -13.53 12.92 -9.23
CA ASP A 74 -14.22 12.15 -8.21
C ASP A 74 -13.55 10.77 -8.00
N LEU A 75 -13.94 10.08 -6.91
CA LEU A 75 -13.29 8.85 -6.47
C LEU A 75 -13.52 7.70 -7.44
N GLU A 76 -14.70 7.64 -8.06
CA GLU A 76 -15.05 6.58 -8.99
C GLU A 76 -14.24 6.72 -10.28
N THR A 77 -14.17 7.94 -10.83
CA THR A 77 -13.33 8.25 -11.99
C THR A 77 -11.85 8.00 -11.69
N TYR A 78 -11.35 8.44 -10.53
CA TYR A 78 -9.96 8.21 -10.15
C TYR A 78 -9.62 6.72 -10.06
N THR A 79 -10.46 5.95 -9.38
CA THR A 79 -10.22 4.52 -9.16
C THR A 79 -10.28 3.73 -10.47
N SER A 80 -11.28 4.00 -11.31
CA SER A 80 -11.43 3.32 -12.60
C SER A 80 -10.27 3.61 -13.56
N GLU A 81 -9.83 4.87 -13.64
CA GLU A 81 -8.67 5.25 -14.45
C GLU A 81 -7.36 4.67 -13.90
N LEU A 82 -7.18 4.66 -12.58
CA LEU A 82 -6.00 4.06 -11.95
C LEU A 82 -5.90 2.56 -12.26
N VAL A 83 -6.99 1.81 -12.10
CA VAL A 83 -7.04 0.39 -12.48
C VAL A 83 -6.73 0.20 -13.96
N ARG A 84 -7.32 1.03 -14.84
CA ARG A 84 -7.08 0.97 -16.28
C ARG A 84 -5.61 1.21 -16.64
N ILE A 85 -4.94 2.15 -15.98
CA ILE A 85 -3.53 2.48 -16.19
C ILE A 85 -2.65 1.33 -15.71
N ILE A 86 -2.87 0.85 -14.47
CA ILE A 86 -2.10 -0.26 -13.90
C ILE A 86 -2.25 -1.51 -14.76
N HIS A 87 -3.47 -1.85 -15.17
CA HIS A 87 -3.71 -3.01 -16.04
C HIS A 87 -2.91 -2.95 -17.34
N ARG A 88 -2.73 -1.77 -17.94
CA ARG A 88 -1.87 -1.60 -19.12
C ARG A 88 -0.39 -1.70 -18.79
N ALA A 89 0.02 -1.18 -17.64
CA ALA A 89 1.42 -1.18 -17.21
C ALA A 89 1.93 -2.59 -16.86
N VAL A 90 1.05 -3.49 -16.40
CA VAL A 90 1.42 -4.86 -16.02
C VAL A 90 1.35 -5.86 -17.17
N GLN A 91 0.80 -5.52 -18.33
CA GLN A 91 0.68 -6.45 -19.46
C GLN A 91 2.04 -6.84 -20.05
N ALA A 92 2.18 -8.12 -20.45
CA ALA A 92 3.34 -8.68 -21.13
C ALA A 92 3.42 -8.29 -22.61
#